data_AF-A0AAQ4E731-F1
#
_entry.id   AF-A0AAQ4E731-F1
#
_cell.length_a   1.000
_cell.length_b   1.000
_cell.length_c   1.000
_cell.angle_alpha   90.00
_cell.angle_beta   90.00
_cell.angle_gamma   90.00
#
_symmetry.space_group_name_H-M   'P 1'
#
loop_
_entity.id
_entity.type
_entity.pdbx_description
1 polymer ?
#
loop_
_entity_poly.entity_id
_entity_poly.type
_entity_poly.pdbx_seq_one_letter_code
_entity_poly.pdbx_strand_id
1 'polypeptide(L)'
;MLEELKSILSERGANLKAQCVQGSTHICQLPRQLQQWNRVLGITGLQLRERNKCGELAVVFFRDVYRISTSCRAVRSVLLFHWLLMNHRCVTALLMERSGFFHCIVYTNLFCDAVAKCTGLRNLQICGHFLWTSACEELLHAVQSLPNIEEIVCNDFYVGLEYNNMTALAHVIRKTGKLNRFAIEDFGVQPNGPCVIPGMCDITAALVCKTAISDLSIE
;
A
#
# COMPACT_ATOMS: atom_id res chain seq x y z
N MET A 1 -18.25 -4.45 15.41
CA MET A 1 -17.30 -4.28 14.29
C MET A 1 -17.04 -5.56 13.50
N LEU A 2 -16.36 -6.60 14.01
CA LEU A 2 -16.10 -7.84 13.23
C LEU A 2 -17.40 -8.57 12.82
N GLU A 3 -18.39 -8.67 13.72
CA GLU A 3 -19.70 -9.26 13.41
C GLU A 3 -20.53 -8.43 12.41
N GLU A 4 -20.37 -7.11 12.42
CA GLU A 4 -21.03 -6.23 11.42
C GLU A 4 -20.38 -6.37 10.03
N LEU A 5 -19.05 -6.46 9.98
CA LEU A 5 -18.32 -6.74 8.74
C LEU A 5 -18.71 -8.11 8.17
N LYS A 6 -18.91 -9.11 9.03
CA LYS A 6 -19.43 -10.44 8.66
C LYS A 6 -20.84 -10.36 8.10
N SER A 7 -21.75 -9.59 8.72
CA SER A 7 -23.12 -9.40 8.22
C SER A 7 -23.11 -8.80 6.81
N ILE A 8 -22.36 -7.72 6.59
CA ILE A 8 -22.34 -7.00 5.30
C ILE A 8 -21.74 -7.83 4.16
N LEU A 9 -20.68 -8.58 4.43
CA LEU A 9 -20.12 -9.46 3.43
C LEU A 9 -21.03 -10.65 3.17
N SER A 10 -21.70 -11.18 4.20
CA SER A 10 -22.72 -12.23 4.04
C SER A 10 -23.91 -11.75 3.20
N GLU A 11 -24.41 -10.52 3.43
CA GLU A 11 -25.44 -9.86 2.62
C GLU A 11 -25.03 -9.73 1.14
N ARG A 12 -23.72 -9.67 0.87
CA ARG A 12 -23.15 -9.58 -0.48
C ARG A 12 -22.58 -10.89 -1.00
N GLY A 13 -22.75 -12.01 -0.29
CA GLY A 13 -22.27 -13.34 -0.68
C GLY A 13 -20.76 -13.58 -0.52
N ALA A 14 -20.03 -12.70 0.15
CA ALA A 14 -18.61 -12.87 0.51
C ALA A 14 -18.47 -13.55 1.88
N ASN A 15 -17.53 -14.49 2.00
CA ASN A 15 -17.37 -15.28 3.22
C ASN A 15 -16.11 -14.86 3.99
N LEU A 16 -16.27 -14.07 5.06
CA LEU A 16 -15.18 -13.71 5.97
C LEU A 16 -14.62 -14.89 6.78
N LYS A 17 -15.31 -16.04 6.82
CA LYS A 17 -14.80 -17.25 7.48
C LYS A 17 -13.82 -18.03 6.60
N ALA A 18 -13.67 -17.67 5.33
CA ALA A 18 -12.72 -18.31 4.43
C ALA A 18 -11.28 -17.90 4.80
N GLN A 19 -10.70 -18.58 5.80
CA GLN A 19 -9.31 -18.38 6.18
C GLN A 19 -8.38 -18.81 5.04
N CYS A 20 -7.29 -18.07 4.85
CA CYS A 20 -6.23 -18.43 3.92
C CYS A 20 -5.35 -19.52 4.56
N VAL A 21 -5.72 -20.78 4.41
CA VAL A 21 -4.94 -21.93 4.91
C VAL A 21 -3.87 -22.30 3.88
N GLN A 22 -2.81 -21.51 3.77
CA GLN A 22 -1.65 -21.90 2.96
C GLN A 22 -0.76 -22.80 3.81
N GLY A 23 -1.00 -24.13 3.75
CA GLY A 23 -0.25 -25.12 4.51
C GLY A 23 -0.56 -26.59 4.18
N SER A 24 -1.78 -26.92 3.77
CA SER A 24 -2.15 -28.28 3.33
C SER A 24 -3.48 -28.26 2.59
N THR A 25 -3.51 -28.84 1.39
CA THR A 25 -4.68 -29.24 0.56
C THR A 25 -5.83 -28.24 0.29
N HIS A 26 -5.93 -27.09 0.95
CA HIS A 26 -7.06 -26.16 0.84
C HIS A 26 -6.65 -24.83 0.22
N ILE A 27 -7.09 -24.62 -1.01
CA ILE A 27 -6.90 -23.37 -1.76
C ILE A 27 -7.79 -22.27 -1.13
N CYS A 28 -7.22 -21.07 -0.94
CA CYS A 28 -7.99 -19.92 -0.48
C CYS A 28 -9.20 -19.68 -1.38
N GLN A 29 -10.38 -19.43 -0.80
CA GLN A 29 -11.62 -19.23 -1.57
C GLN A 29 -11.78 -17.80 -2.10
N LEU A 30 -10.88 -16.89 -1.73
CA LEU A 30 -10.92 -15.48 -2.12
C LEU A 30 -10.99 -15.26 -3.65
N PRO A 31 -10.25 -16.00 -4.50
CA PRO A 31 -10.37 -15.90 -5.96
C PRO A 31 -11.78 -16.22 -6.49
N ARG A 32 -12.53 -17.10 -5.83
CA ARG A 32 -13.92 -17.41 -6.20
C ARG A 32 -14.92 -16.32 -5.80
N GLN A 33 -14.48 -15.33 -5.03
CA GLN A 33 -15.31 -14.26 -4.47
C GLN A 33 -14.90 -12.86 -4.95
N LEU A 34 -14.07 -12.76 -5.99
CA LEU A 34 -13.52 -11.48 -6.45
C LEU A 34 -14.60 -10.45 -6.75
N GLN A 35 -15.71 -10.85 -7.38
CA GLN A 35 -16.79 -9.93 -7.73
C GLN A 35 -17.40 -9.27 -6.48
N GLN A 36 -17.63 -10.05 -5.41
CA GLN A 36 -18.21 -9.58 -4.16
C GLN A 36 -17.24 -8.64 -3.43
N TRP A 37 -15.96 -9.03 -3.37
CA TRP A 37 -14.91 -8.20 -2.79
C TRP A 37 -14.71 -6.89 -3.56
N ASN A 38 -14.66 -6.94 -4.89
CA ASN A 38 -14.48 -5.77 -5.75
C ASN A 38 -15.66 -4.81 -5.68
N ARG A 39 -16.87 -5.29 -5.42
CA ARG A 39 -18.04 -4.42 -5.18
C ARG A 39 -17.87 -3.57 -3.92
N VAL A 40 -17.10 -4.04 -2.95
CA VAL A 40 -16.86 -3.32 -1.70
C VAL A 40 -15.59 -2.48 -1.79
N LEU A 41 -14.45 -3.08 -2.14
CA LEU A 41 -13.17 -2.38 -2.37
C LEU A 41 -13.29 -1.27 -3.42
N GLY A 42 -14.23 -1.44 -4.36
CA GLY A 42 -14.62 -0.46 -5.35
C GLY A 42 -14.87 0.92 -4.75
N ILE A 43 -15.46 0.99 -3.56
CA ILE A 43 -15.78 2.24 -2.86
C ILE A 43 -14.53 3.09 -2.62
N THR A 44 -13.38 2.45 -2.39
CA THR A 44 -12.07 3.10 -2.17
C THR A 44 -11.19 3.15 -3.43
N GLY A 45 -11.73 2.79 -4.60
CA GLY A 45 -10.98 2.80 -5.86
C GLY A 45 -10.04 1.61 -6.06
N LEU A 46 -10.22 0.56 -5.26
CA LEU A 46 -9.40 -0.65 -5.28
C LEU A 46 -10.18 -1.86 -5.81
N GLN A 47 -9.47 -2.80 -6.40
CA GLN A 47 -10.00 -4.10 -6.78
C GLN A 47 -8.95 -5.19 -6.56
N LEU A 48 -9.41 -6.40 -6.28
CA LEU A 48 -8.62 -7.61 -6.35
C LEU A 48 -8.58 -8.15 -7.79
N ARG A 49 -7.41 -8.60 -8.20
CA ARG A 49 -7.16 -9.33 -9.44
C ARG A 49 -6.31 -10.56 -9.19
N GLU A 50 -6.58 -11.62 -9.94
CA GLU A 50 -5.65 -12.76 -10.02
C GLU A 50 -4.39 -12.35 -10.77
N ARG A 51 -3.23 -12.80 -10.27
CA ARG A 51 -1.94 -12.67 -10.95
C ARG A 51 -1.69 -13.90 -11.83
N ASN A 52 -0.54 -13.91 -12.50
CA ASN A 52 -0.13 -14.96 -13.44
C ASN A 52 -0.05 -16.37 -12.83
N LYS A 53 0.06 -16.50 -11.50
CA LYS A 53 0.07 -17.79 -10.80
C LYS A 53 -1.29 -18.03 -10.15
N CYS A 54 -1.83 -19.23 -10.34
CA CYS A 54 -3.10 -19.64 -9.76
C CYS A 54 -3.09 -19.45 -8.24
N GLY A 55 -4.04 -18.65 -7.74
CA GLY A 55 -4.22 -18.40 -6.31
C GLY A 55 -3.40 -17.23 -5.73
N GLU A 56 -2.56 -16.56 -6.54
CA GLU A 56 -1.94 -15.30 -6.14
C GLU A 56 -2.83 -14.12 -6.55
N LEU A 57 -3.04 -13.20 -5.62
CA LEU A 57 -3.88 -12.03 -5.80
C LEU A 57 -3.07 -10.74 -5.68
N ALA A 58 -3.49 -9.73 -6.44
CA ALA A 58 -3.04 -8.36 -6.31
C ALA A 58 -4.23 -7.48 -5.91
N VAL A 59 -4.04 -6.57 -4.97
CA VAL A 59 -4.92 -5.40 -4.85
C VAL A 59 -4.36 -4.34 -5.77
N VAL A 60 -5.16 -3.89 -6.71
CA VAL A 60 -4.78 -2.88 -7.68
C VAL A 60 -5.74 -1.71 -7.62
N PHE A 61 -5.19 -0.53 -7.86
CA PHE A 61 -5.97 0.64 -8.20
C PHE A 61 -6.72 0.43 -9.52
N PHE A 62 -7.93 0.98 -9.63
CA PHE A 62 -8.70 0.94 -10.88
C PHE A 62 -9.50 2.20 -11.19
N ARG A 63 -9.58 3.15 -10.24
CA ARG A 63 -10.19 4.47 -10.44
C ARG A 63 -9.71 5.45 -9.40
N ASP A 64 -9.49 6.70 -9.84
CA ASP A 64 -9.07 7.81 -8.99
C ASP A 64 -10.07 8.04 -7.85
N VAL A 65 -9.55 8.00 -6.62
CA VAL A 65 -10.27 8.36 -5.40
C VAL A 65 -9.33 9.21 -4.57
N TYR A 66 -9.24 10.51 -4.85
CA TYR A 66 -8.32 11.40 -4.13
C TYR A 66 -8.62 11.53 -2.63
N ARG A 67 -9.87 11.31 -2.23
CA ARG A 67 -10.32 11.38 -0.84
C ARG A 67 -11.30 10.26 -0.54
N ILE A 68 -11.01 9.48 0.49
CA ILE A 68 -11.96 8.51 1.02
C ILE A 68 -13.00 9.27 1.84
N SER A 69 -14.27 9.11 1.48
CA SER A 69 -15.40 9.70 2.23
C SER A 69 -15.45 9.17 3.67
N THR A 70 -15.94 9.98 4.60
CA THR A 70 -16.24 9.56 5.98
C THR A 70 -17.55 8.77 6.11
N SER A 71 -18.25 8.52 5.01
CA SER A 71 -19.47 7.71 5.03
C SER A 71 -19.22 6.31 5.59
N CYS A 72 -20.21 5.73 6.27
CA CYS A 72 -20.09 4.39 6.83
C CYS A 72 -19.65 3.35 5.78
N ARG A 73 -20.09 3.50 4.53
CA ARG A 73 -19.71 2.60 3.42
C ARG A 73 -18.22 2.66 3.11
N ALA A 74 -17.64 3.86 3.07
CA ALA A 74 -16.22 4.05 2.79
C ALA A 74 -15.35 3.59 3.96
N VAL A 75 -15.73 3.90 5.20
CA VAL A 75 -15.07 3.38 6.41
C VAL A 75 -15.08 1.84 6.42
N ARG A 76 -16.22 1.22 6.10
CA ARG A 76 -16.32 -0.25 5.98
C ARG A 76 -15.41 -0.81 4.89
N SER A 77 -15.29 -0.14 3.75
CA SER A 77 -14.37 -0.56 2.68
C SER A 77 -12.91 -0.53 3.14
N VAL A 78 -12.50 0.51 3.87
CA VAL A 78 -11.15 0.60 4.46
C VAL A 78 -10.90 -0.51 5.48
N LEU A 79 -11.86 -0.77 6.38
CA LEU A 79 -11.74 -1.85 7.36
C LEU A 79 -11.68 -3.23 6.70
N LEU A 80 -12.39 -3.43 5.59
CA LEU A 80 -12.34 -4.68 4.84
C LEU A 80 -11.03 -4.85 4.08
N PHE A 81 -10.48 -3.78 3.51
CA PHE A 81 -9.13 -3.78 2.96
C PHE A 81 -8.10 -4.16 4.04
N HIS A 82 -8.20 -3.55 5.22
CA HIS A 82 -7.32 -3.87 6.36
C HIS A 82 -7.43 -5.35 6.77
N TRP A 83 -8.65 -5.84 6.97
CA TRP A 83 -8.90 -7.24 7.31
C TRP A 83 -8.39 -8.21 6.23
N LEU A 84 -8.59 -7.87 4.95
CA LEU A 84 -8.14 -8.66 3.80
C LEU A 84 -6.62 -8.89 3.87
N LEU A 85 -5.84 -7.83 4.03
CA LEU A 85 -4.37 -7.93 4.08
C LEU A 85 -3.87 -8.67 5.33
N MET A 86 -4.54 -8.49 6.46
CA MET A 86 -4.20 -9.21 7.69
C MET A 86 -4.44 -10.72 7.60
N ASN A 87 -5.46 -11.16 6.86
CA ASN A 87 -5.94 -12.55 6.91
C ASN A 87 -5.63 -13.35 5.64
N HIS A 88 -5.32 -12.69 4.52
CA HIS A 88 -5.13 -13.35 3.22
C HIS A 88 -3.70 -13.26 2.72
N ARG A 89 -2.90 -14.28 3.05
CA ARG A 89 -1.53 -14.45 2.53
C ARG A 89 -1.45 -14.68 1.02
N CYS A 90 -2.56 -14.99 0.38
CA CYS A 90 -2.64 -15.05 -1.09
C CYS A 90 -2.54 -13.67 -1.75
N VAL A 91 -2.71 -12.57 -1.02
CA VAL A 91 -2.43 -11.23 -1.52
C VAL A 91 -0.92 -11.01 -1.52
N THR A 92 -0.33 -11.04 -2.73
CA THR A 92 1.12 -10.95 -2.93
C THR A 92 1.56 -9.61 -3.50
N ALA A 93 0.62 -8.80 -4.01
CA ALA A 93 0.93 -7.49 -4.55
C ALA A 93 -0.08 -6.42 -4.12
N LEU A 94 0.43 -5.22 -3.86
CA LEU A 94 -0.33 -4.00 -3.64
C LEU A 94 0.14 -2.94 -4.64
N LEU A 95 -0.71 -2.57 -5.59
CA LEU A 95 -0.44 -1.55 -6.60
C LEU A 95 -1.36 -0.37 -6.34
N MET A 96 -0.87 0.59 -5.56
CA MET A 96 -1.60 1.75 -5.07
C MET A 96 -1.20 2.96 -5.90
N GLU A 97 -2.09 3.43 -6.77
CA GLU A 97 -1.89 4.67 -7.52
C GLU A 97 -2.96 5.66 -7.11
N ARG A 98 -2.62 6.94 -6.88
CA ARG A 98 -3.59 8.05 -6.68
C ARG A 98 -4.78 7.72 -5.76
N SER A 99 -4.53 6.92 -4.73
CA SER A 99 -5.52 6.46 -3.76
C SER A 99 -5.76 7.46 -2.61
N GLY A 100 -6.94 7.40 -2.01
CA GLY A 100 -7.33 8.35 -0.95
C GLY A 100 -6.87 7.94 0.44
N PHE A 101 -6.09 6.85 0.56
CA PHE A 101 -5.62 6.33 1.85
C PHE A 101 -4.66 7.28 2.55
N PHE A 102 -3.87 8.05 1.79
CA PHE A 102 -2.87 8.97 2.35
C PHE A 102 -3.39 10.39 2.57
N HIS A 103 -4.68 10.64 2.32
CA HIS A 103 -5.28 11.97 2.50
C HIS A 103 -5.48 12.35 3.98
N CYS A 104 -5.63 11.38 4.87
CA CYS A 104 -5.74 11.65 6.31
C CYS A 104 -5.00 10.61 7.14
N ILE A 105 -4.50 11.03 8.29
CA ILE A 105 -3.64 10.22 9.16
C ILE A 105 -4.28 8.90 9.60
N VAL A 106 -5.61 8.89 9.82
CA VAL A 106 -6.33 7.69 10.26
C VAL A 106 -6.29 6.59 9.18
N TYR A 107 -6.51 6.94 7.92
CA TYR A 107 -6.47 5.96 6.83
C TYR A 107 -5.05 5.57 6.46
N THR A 108 -4.09 6.49 6.58
CA THR A 108 -2.67 6.20 6.46
C THR A 108 -2.25 5.15 7.48
N ASN A 109 -2.55 5.35 8.76
CA ASN A 109 -2.15 4.43 9.82
C ASN A 109 -2.80 3.05 9.64
N LEU A 110 -4.08 3.01 9.22
CA LEU A 110 -4.75 1.76 8.89
C LEU A 110 -4.12 1.06 7.68
N PHE A 111 -3.73 1.82 6.65
CA PHE A 111 -3.02 1.26 5.50
C PHE A 111 -1.67 0.65 5.92
N CYS A 112 -0.85 1.42 6.66
CA CYS A 112 0.46 0.97 7.11
C CYS A 112 0.34 -0.25 8.03
N ASP A 113 -0.59 -0.27 8.99
CA ASP A 113 -0.84 -1.44 9.85
C ASP A 113 -1.29 -2.68 9.05
N ALA A 114 -2.14 -2.49 8.02
CA ALA A 114 -2.56 -3.58 7.14
C ALA A 114 -1.39 -4.15 6.33
N VAL A 115 -0.55 -3.27 5.76
CA VAL A 115 0.68 -3.64 5.04
C VAL A 115 1.61 -4.41 5.98
N ALA A 116 1.87 -3.89 7.18
CA ALA A 116 2.78 -4.50 8.15
C ALA A 116 2.42 -5.95 8.49
N LYS A 117 1.12 -6.26 8.48
CA LYS A 117 0.57 -7.59 8.81
C LYS A 117 0.39 -8.50 7.60
N CYS A 118 0.58 -7.99 6.39
CA CYS A 118 0.43 -8.74 5.14
C CYS A 118 1.64 -9.63 4.85
N THR A 119 1.78 -10.72 5.60
CA THR A 119 2.94 -11.66 5.51
C THR A 119 3.14 -12.31 4.13
N GLY A 120 2.11 -12.30 3.28
CA GLY A 120 2.18 -12.79 1.90
C GLY A 120 2.69 -11.77 0.88
N LEU A 121 2.82 -10.49 1.27
CA LEU A 121 3.16 -9.40 0.37
C LEU A 121 4.60 -9.54 -0.15
N ARG A 122 4.75 -9.42 -1.47
CA ARG A 122 6.01 -9.50 -2.21
C ARG A 122 6.27 -8.26 -3.05
N ASN A 123 5.23 -7.64 -3.61
CA ASN A 123 5.36 -6.45 -4.44
C ASN A 123 4.53 -5.31 -3.84
N LEU A 124 5.18 -4.21 -3.49
CA LEU A 124 4.51 -2.99 -3.04
C LEU A 124 4.85 -1.87 -4.01
N GLN A 125 3.83 -1.34 -4.68
CA GLN A 125 3.95 -0.18 -5.53
C GLN A 125 3.02 0.91 -5.03
N ILE A 126 3.57 2.10 -4.79
CA ILE A 126 2.82 3.29 -4.41
C ILE A 126 3.19 4.38 -5.42
N CYS A 127 2.20 4.99 -6.07
CA CYS A 127 2.42 5.96 -7.15
C CYS A 127 1.48 7.17 -7.06
N GLY A 128 1.99 8.36 -7.36
CA GLY A 128 1.16 9.58 -7.47
C GLY A 128 0.59 10.04 -6.14
N HIS A 129 1.42 10.04 -5.10
CA HIS A 129 1.02 10.32 -3.73
C HIS A 129 1.87 11.41 -3.10
N PHE A 130 1.20 12.39 -2.48
CA PHE A 130 1.84 13.31 -1.55
C PHE A 130 1.79 12.69 -0.16
N LEU A 131 2.95 12.32 0.38
CA LEU A 131 3.05 11.76 1.73
C LEU A 131 3.68 12.76 2.67
N TRP A 132 2.99 13.02 3.79
CA TRP A 132 3.59 13.72 4.91
C TRP A 132 4.74 12.90 5.51
N THR A 133 5.68 13.55 6.18
CA THR A 133 6.84 12.90 6.81
C THR A 133 6.42 11.77 7.73
N SER A 134 5.41 11.98 8.58
CA SER A 134 4.85 10.95 9.45
C SER A 134 4.22 9.78 8.70
N ALA A 135 3.55 10.03 7.57
CA ALA A 135 3.00 8.97 6.74
C ALA A 135 4.09 8.11 6.10
N CYS A 136 5.23 8.73 5.75
CA CYS A 136 6.40 7.99 5.28
C CYS A 136 6.99 7.14 6.38
N GLU A 137 7.23 7.68 7.57
CA GLU A 137 7.78 6.92 8.70
C GLU A 137 6.94 5.67 9.02
N GLU A 138 5.62 5.82 9.09
CA GLU A 138 4.69 4.70 9.30
C GLU A 138 4.75 3.66 8.18
N LEU A 139 4.84 4.11 6.93
CA LEU A 139 4.98 3.23 5.78
C LEU A 139 6.32 2.47 5.82
N LEU A 140 7.41 3.15 6.15
CA LEU A 140 8.73 2.53 6.28
C LEU A 140 8.74 1.48 7.37
N HIS A 141 8.16 1.79 8.53
CA HIS A 141 8.00 0.83 9.62
C HIS A 141 7.17 -0.39 9.18
N ALA A 142 6.08 -0.17 8.44
CA ALA A 142 5.28 -1.26 7.90
C ALA A 142 6.04 -2.14 6.90
N VAL A 143 6.86 -1.55 6.03
CA VAL A 143 7.67 -2.31 5.07
C VAL A 143 8.76 -3.12 5.78
N GLN A 144 9.35 -2.59 6.86
CA GLN A 144 10.35 -3.32 7.66
C GLN A 144 9.84 -4.63 8.27
N SER A 145 8.53 -4.78 8.44
CA SER A 145 7.93 -6.00 8.98
C SER A 145 7.55 -7.04 7.90
N LEU A 146 7.86 -6.79 6.62
CA LEU A 146 7.54 -7.69 5.51
C LEU A 146 8.69 -8.68 5.24
N PRO A 147 8.57 -9.96 5.66
CA PRO A 147 9.67 -10.92 5.55
C PRO A 147 9.92 -11.43 4.12
N ASN A 148 8.98 -11.19 3.21
CA ASN A 148 8.99 -11.72 1.85
C ASN A 148 8.90 -10.62 0.78
N ILE A 149 9.15 -9.36 1.16
CA ILE A 149 9.14 -8.28 0.18
C ILE A 149 10.28 -8.49 -0.84
N GLU A 150 9.91 -8.47 -2.11
CA GLU A 150 10.77 -8.70 -3.26
C GLU A 150 10.91 -7.43 -4.12
N GLU A 151 9.88 -6.58 -4.12
CA GLU A 151 9.85 -5.35 -4.91
C GLU A 151 9.15 -4.22 -4.14
N ILE A 152 9.81 -3.05 -4.06
CA ILE A 152 9.23 -1.81 -3.56
C ILE A 152 9.44 -0.72 -4.62
N VAL A 153 8.36 -0.12 -5.08
CA VAL A 153 8.37 0.95 -6.08
C VAL A 153 7.56 2.14 -5.57
N CYS A 154 8.19 3.30 -5.53
CA CYS A 154 7.61 4.56 -5.08
C CYS A 154 7.78 5.61 -6.18
N ASN A 155 6.73 5.91 -6.96
CA ASN A 155 6.80 6.84 -8.09
C ASN A 155 5.95 8.09 -7.85
N ASP A 156 6.35 9.24 -8.41
CA ASP A 156 5.69 10.53 -8.19
C ASP A 156 5.49 10.80 -6.69
N PHE A 157 6.51 10.48 -5.91
CA PHE A 157 6.53 10.63 -4.47
C PHE A 157 6.95 12.06 -4.14
N TYR A 158 5.99 12.84 -3.65
CA TYR A 158 6.28 14.13 -3.05
C TYR A 158 6.34 13.95 -1.55
N VAL A 159 7.53 14.12 -0.98
CA VAL A 159 7.73 13.94 0.44
C VAL A 159 8.61 15.07 0.95
N GLY A 160 8.29 15.56 2.14
CA GLY A 160 9.31 16.16 3.00
C GLY A 160 10.22 15.07 3.57
N LEU A 161 10.97 14.34 2.73
CA LEU A 161 11.87 13.29 3.21
C LEU A 161 13.02 13.99 3.93
N GLU A 162 13.00 13.92 5.25
CA GLU A 162 14.18 14.20 6.04
C GLU A 162 15.22 13.08 5.82
N TYR A 163 16.50 13.42 5.96
CA TYR A 163 17.63 12.49 5.81
C TYR A 163 17.48 11.17 6.59
N ASN A 164 16.79 11.22 7.73
CA ASN A 164 16.52 10.07 8.59
C ASN A 164 15.67 8.99 7.89
N ASN A 165 14.72 9.38 7.04
CA ASN A 165 13.84 8.45 6.33
C ASN A 165 14.58 7.66 5.25
N MET A 166 15.55 8.29 4.59
CA MET A 166 16.43 7.61 3.63
C MET A 166 17.35 6.59 4.32
N THR A 167 17.83 6.91 5.52
CA THR A 167 18.64 5.98 6.32
C THR A 167 17.82 4.78 6.78
N ALA A 168 16.57 4.99 7.21
CA ALA A 168 15.65 3.92 7.56
C ALA A 168 15.30 3.02 6.35
N LEU A 169 15.13 3.61 5.17
CA LEU A 169 14.97 2.89 3.89
C LEU A 169 16.18 2.01 3.57
N ALA A 170 17.39 2.57 3.64
CA ALA A 170 18.61 1.80 3.43
C ALA A 170 18.74 0.63 4.41
N HIS A 171 18.28 0.80 5.66
CA HIS A 171 18.23 -0.28 6.63
C HIS A 171 17.23 -1.38 6.24
N VAL A 172 16.07 -1.03 5.70
CA VAL A 172 15.09 -2.00 5.17
C VAL A 172 15.75 -2.86 4.10
N ILE A 173 16.34 -2.21 3.09
CA ILE A 173 16.99 -2.86 1.94
C ILE A 173 18.03 -3.87 2.42
N ARG A 174 18.88 -3.48 3.38
CA ARG A 174 19.92 -4.35 3.94
C ARG A 174 19.37 -5.55 4.72
N LYS A 175 18.25 -5.38 5.41
CA LYS A 175 17.64 -6.43 6.23
C LYS A 175 16.87 -7.46 5.39
N THR A 176 16.30 -7.02 4.27
CA THR A 176 15.50 -7.86 3.39
C THR A 176 16.38 -8.55 2.34
N GLY A 177 16.93 -9.72 2.68
CA GLY A 177 17.75 -10.52 1.73
C GLY A 177 17.00 -11.08 0.51
N LYS A 178 15.74 -10.68 0.29
CA LYS A 178 14.89 -11.07 -0.84
C LYS A 178 14.50 -9.89 -1.74
N LEU A 179 14.85 -8.66 -1.35
CA LEU A 179 14.49 -7.47 -2.10
C LEU A 179 15.34 -7.41 -3.37
N ASN A 180 14.71 -7.65 -4.50
CA ASN A 180 15.35 -7.67 -5.81
C ASN A 180 15.23 -6.33 -6.53
N ARG A 181 14.23 -5.52 -6.16
CA ARG A 181 14.02 -4.20 -6.75
C ARG A 181 13.57 -3.19 -5.70
N PHE A 182 14.29 -2.08 -5.64
CA PHE A 182 13.92 -0.88 -4.92
C PHE A 182 14.02 0.30 -5.88
N ALA A 183 12.92 1.01 -6.10
CA ALA A 183 12.89 2.18 -6.97
C ALA A 183 12.16 3.34 -6.31
N ILE A 184 12.79 4.51 -6.32
CA ILE A 184 12.13 5.80 -6.08
C ILE A 184 12.29 6.60 -7.37
N GLU A 185 11.20 6.80 -8.10
CA GLU A 185 11.19 7.51 -9.38
C GLU A 185 10.40 8.83 -9.24
N ASP A 186 10.79 9.85 -9.99
CA ASP A 186 10.11 11.15 -10.05
C ASP A 186 9.86 11.80 -8.68
N PHE A 187 10.94 11.93 -7.91
CA PHE A 187 10.92 12.49 -6.56
C PHE A 187 10.95 14.03 -6.57
N GLY A 188 10.00 14.66 -5.87
CA GLY A 188 9.96 16.09 -5.62
C GLY A 188 10.21 16.43 -4.15
N VAL A 189 11.35 17.08 -3.85
CA VAL A 189 11.58 17.70 -2.53
C VAL A 189 10.85 19.03 -2.50
N GLN A 190 9.94 19.24 -1.53
CA GLN A 190 9.44 20.58 -1.23
C GLN A 190 10.54 21.37 -0.50
N PRO A 191 11.05 22.49 -1.05
CA PRO A 191 11.90 23.38 -0.28
C PRO A 191 11.04 23.99 0.84
N ASN A 192 11.49 23.86 2.08
CA ASN A 192 10.88 24.37 3.32
C ASN A 192 9.94 25.57 3.11
N GLY A 193 8.63 25.31 3.07
CA GLY A 193 7.60 26.34 2.97
C GLY A 193 6.21 25.76 3.28
N PRO A 194 5.30 26.52 3.93
CA PRO A 194 3.96 26.04 4.22
C PRO A 194 3.17 25.90 2.91
N CYS A 195 2.49 24.76 2.76
CA CYS A 195 1.61 24.44 1.64
C CYS A 195 0.67 25.60 1.27
N VAL A 196 0.85 26.16 0.09
CA VAL A 196 -0.21 26.85 -0.64
C VAL A 196 -0.33 26.14 -1.98
N ILE A 197 -1.35 25.28 -2.12
CA ILE A 197 -1.81 24.84 -3.45
C ILE A 197 -2.84 25.88 -3.86
N PRO A 198 -2.57 26.71 -4.90
CA PRO A 198 -2.95 26.28 -6.25
C PRO A 198 -2.01 26.75 -7.38
N GLY A 199 -1.71 25.83 -8.30
CA GLY A 199 -1.04 26.14 -9.58
C GLY A 199 0.48 25.98 -9.53
N MET A 200 0.98 25.09 -10.38
CA MET A 200 2.38 24.77 -10.68
C MET A 200 3.41 25.91 -10.48
N CYS A 201 4.56 25.59 -9.87
CA CYS A 201 5.92 26.16 -10.02
C CYS A 201 6.72 25.80 -8.74
N ASP A 202 8.03 25.58 -8.70
CA ASP A 202 9.09 25.57 -9.70
C ASP A 202 10.25 24.71 -9.17
N ILE A 203 11.10 24.24 -10.09
CA ILE A 203 12.10 23.19 -9.90
C ILE A 203 13.41 23.79 -9.37
N THR A 204 13.81 23.50 -8.12
CA THR A 204 15.20 23.78 -7.67
C THR A 204 15.68 22.92 -6.50
N ALA A 205 15.31 21.63 -6.44
CA ALA A 205 15.84 20.71 -5.41
C ALA A 205 16.38 19.36 -5.94
N ALA A 206 16.31 19.12 -7.26
CA ALA A 206 16.71 17.86 -7.89
C ALA A 206 18.23 17.53 -7.81
N LEU A 207 19.07 18.44 -7.33
CA LEU A 207 20.53 18.28 -7.38
C LEU A 207 21.14 17.59 -6.15
N VAL A 208 20.44 17.52 -5.02
CA VAL A 208 21.00 16.96 -3.77
C VAL A 208 20.72 15.46 -3.62
N CYS A 209 19.63 14.93 -4.22
CA CYS A 209 19.26 13.51 -4.08
C CYS A 209 19.95 12.57 -5.08
N LYS A 210 20.40 13.06 -6.24
CA LYS A 210 21.11 12.20 -7.23
C LYS A 210 22.39 11.58 -6.65
N THR A 211 23.07 12.32 -5.78
CA THR A 211 24.33 11.87 -5.15
C THR A 211 24.11 10.78 -4.11
N ALA A 212 22.99 10.82 -3.37
CA ALA A 212 22.69 9.82 -2.35
C ALA A 212 22.19 8.48 -2.93
N ILE A 213 21.56 8.51 -4.12
CA ILE A 213 21.07 7.30 -4.81
C ILE A 213 22.21 6.62 -5.59
N SER A 214 23.16 7.37 -6.16
CA SER A 214 24.34 6.77 -6.80
C SER A 214 25.18 5.95 -5.81
N ASP A 215 25.23 6.35 -4.54
CA ASP A 215 25.97 5.65 -3.47
C ASP A 215 25.23 4.41 -2.90
N LEU A 216 23.97 4.19 -3.29
CA LEU A 216 23.15 3.05 -2.86
C LEU A 216 22.96 2.00 -3.96
N SER A 217 23.67 2.13 -5.08
CA SER A 217 23.74 1.11 -6.13
C SER A 217 24.43 -0.14 -5.56
N ILE A 218 23.65 -1.17 -5.25
CA ILE A 218 24.17 -2.48 -4.85
C ILE A 218 24.64 -3.19 -6.12
N GLU A 219 25.96 -3.39 -6.25
CA GLU A 219 26.55 -4.43 -7.11
C GLU A 219 26.30 -5.83 -6.56
#